data_AF-A0A6A4NFK0-F1
#
_entry.id   AF-A0A6A4NFK0-F1
#
_cell.length_a   1.000
_cell.length_b   1.000
_cell.length_c   1.000
_cell.angle_alpha   90.00
_cell.angle_beta   90.00
_cell.angle_gamma   90.00
#
_symmetry.space_group_name_H-M   'P 1'
#
loop_
_entity.id
_entity.type
_entity.pdbx_description
1 polymer ?
#
loop_
_entity_poly.entity_id
_entity_poly.type
_entity_poly.pdbx_seq_one_letter_code
_entity_poly.pdbx_strand_id
1 'polypeptide(L)' 'MGETRGNSAMIAIMLLFCMFVFHSEIADAETYIVGDAAGWSLHVSTWSNDKHFKDGDEFGL' A
#
# COMPACT_ATOMS: atom_id res chain seq x y z
N MET A 1 17.51 34.05 -25.34
CA MET A 1 18.46 33.03 -24.83
C MET A 1 18.00 32.38 -23.50
N GLY A 2 16.69 32.32 -23.20
CA GLY A 2 16.16 31.75 -21.94
C GLY A 2 15.42 30.41 -22.08
N GLU A 3 15.16 29.97 -23.31
CA GLU A 3 14.25 28.84 -23.61
C GLU A 3 14.87 27.46 -23.35
N THR A 4 16.19 27.32 -23.49
CA THR A 4 16.90 26.05 -23.29
C THR A 4 16.93 25.60 -21.82
N ARG A 5 16.81 26.54 -20.87
CA ARG A 5 16.92 26.27 -19.42
C ARG A 5 15.63 25.70 -18.83
N GLY A 6 14.47 26.10 -19.37
CA GLY A 6 13.16 25.60 -18.94
C GLY A 6 12.95 24.14 -19.33
N ASN A 7 13.37 23.78 -20.54
CA ASN A 7 13.21 22.41 -21.06
C ASN A 7 14.08 21.41 -20.28
N SER A 8 15.33 21.75 -19.98
CA SER A 8 16.22 20.88 -19.18
C SER A 8 15.71 20.70 -17.74
N ALA A 9 15.15 21.75 -17.13
CA ALA A 9 14.57 21.67 -15.79
C ALA A 9 13.31 20.78 -15.76
N MET A 10 12.43 20.89 -16.76
CA MET A 10 11.25 20.02 -16.87
C MET A 10 11.64 18.55 -17.03
N ILE A 11 12.62 18.24 -17.88
CA ILE A 11 13.10 16.87 -18.06
C ILE A 11 13.65 16.30 -16.75
N ALA A 12 14.44 17.08 -16.01
CA ALA A 12 14.97 16.65 -14.72
C ALA A 12 13.86 16.37 -13.70
N ILE A 13 12.84 17.23 -13.61
CA ILE A 13 11.69 17.04 -12.70
C ILE A 13 10.90 15.79 -13.09
N MET A 14 10.65 15.55 -14.38
CA MET A 14 9.95 14.35 -14.85
C MET A 14 10.72 13.08 -14.51
N LEU A 15 12.04 13.07 -14.69
CA LEU A 15 12.88 11.93 -14.33
C LEU A 15 12.84 11.65 -12.82
N LEU A 16 12.96 12.69 -11.99
CA LEU A 16 12.85 12.55 -10.53
C LEU A 16 11.47 12.03 -10.11
N PHE A 17 10.40 12.51 -10.74
CA PHE A 17 9.05 12.02 -10.48
C PHE A 17 8.87 10.56 -10.89
N CYS A 18 9.35 10.16 -12.07
CA CYS A 18 9.34 8.76 -12.49
C CYS A 18 10.10 7.88 -11.49
N MET A 19 11.31 8.28 -11.09
CA MET A 19 12.09 7.53 -10.09
C MET A 19 11.33 7.41 -8.77
N PHE A 20 10.69 8.49 -8.30
CA PHE A 20 9.88 8.46 -7.08
C PHE A 20 8.70 7.49 -7.19
N VAL A 21 7.95 7.50 -8.29
CA VAL A 21 6.82 6.59 -8.51
C VAL A 21 7.27 5.13 -8.59
N PHE A 22 8.39 4.85 -9.27
CA PHE A 22 8.92 3.49 -9.38
C PHE A 22 9.56 2.97 -8.09
N HIS A 23 10.10 3.85 -7.25
CA HIS A 23 10.68 3.47 -5.96
C HIS A 23 9.71 3.55 -4.78
N SER A 24 8.52 4.13 -4.98
CA SER A 24 7.49 4.15 -3.95
C SER A 24 6.85 2.77 -3.91
N GLU A 25 7.07 2.04 -2.83
CA GLU A 25 6.29 0.85 -2.54
C GLU A 25 4.85 1.29 -2.24
N ILE A 26 3.90 0.69 -2.95
CA ILE A 26 2.48 0.86 -2.64
C ILE A 26 2.24 0.03 -1.38
N ALA A 27 1.98 0.70 -0.25
CA ALA A 27 1.53 0.03 0.96
C ALA A 27 0.10 -0.46 0.73
N ASP A 28 -0.06 -1.75 0.47
CA ASP A 28 -1.35 -2.41 0.36
C ASP A 28 -1.82 -2.80 1.77
N ALA A 29 -2.94 -2.21 2.19
CA ALA A 29 -3.59 -2.55 3.45
C ALA A 29 -4.58 -3.69 3.20
N GLU A 30 -4.42 -4.79 3.93
CA GLU A 30 -5.29 -5.95 3.78
C GLU A 30 -6.49 -5.85 4.73
N THR A 31 -7.68 -6.20 4.23
CA THR A 31 -8.90 -6.24 5.05
C THR A 31 -9.20 -7.67 5.44
N TYR A 32 -9.20 -7.93 6.75
CA TYR A 32 -9.46 -9.24 7.31
C TYR A 32 -10.87 -9.32 7.91
N ILE A 33 -11.67 -10.30 7.47
CA ILE A 33 -13.00 -10.56 8.05
C ILE A 33 -12.87 -11.53 9.21
N VAL A 34 -13.25 -11.07 10.41
CA VAL A 34 -13.12 -11.85 11.64
C VAL A 34 -13.96 -13.12 11.56
N GLY A 35 -13.28 -14.27 11.62
CA GLY A 35 -13.92 -15.59 11.49
C GLY A 35 -14.15 -16.07 10.05
N ASP A 36 -13.67 -15.34 9.04
CA ASP A 36 -13.84 -15.64 7.62
C ASP A 36 -15.30 -16.06 7.31
N ALA A 37 -15.53 -17.15 6.57
CA ALA A 37 -16.86 -17.65 6.25
C ALA A 37 -17.64 -18.22 7.45
N ALA A 38 -16.97 -18.50 8.56
CA ALA A 38 -17.59 -19.05 9.77
C ALA A 38 -18.18 -17.97 10.69
N GLY A 39 -17.77 -16.71 10.52
CA GLY A 39 -18.20 -15.57 11.33
C GLY A 39 -17.85 -15.73 12.83
N TRP A 40 -18.63 -15.06 13.69
CA TRP A 40 -18.38 -15.06 15.13
C TRP A 40 -18.80 -16.39 15.78
N SER A 41 -17.85 -17.32 15.87
CA SER A 41 -18.02 -18.65 16.46
C SER A 41 -17.03 -18.90 17.61
N LEU A 42 -17.24 -19.99 18.37
CA LEU A 42 -16.35 -20.40 19.48
C LEU A 42 -14.89 -20.65 19.05
N HIS A 43 -14.62 -20.87 17.76
CA HIS A 43 -13.28 -21.05 17.21
C HIS A 43 -12.71 -19.78 16.57
N VAL A 44 -13.35 -18.61 16.71
CA VAL A 44 -12.83 -17.34 16.19
C VAL A 44 -11.46 -16.98 16.79
N SER A 45 -11.12 -17.50 17.97
CA SER A 45 -9.80 -17.32 18.57
C SER A 45 -8.67 -18.03 17.82
N THR A 46 -8.96 -19.10 17.07
CA THR A 46 -7.94 -19.79 16.25
C THR A 46 -7.79 -19.17 14.87
N TRP A 47 -8.71 -18.30 14.45
CA TRP A 47 -8.68 -17.62 13.15
C TRP A 47 -7.45 -16.73 12.95
N SER A 48 -6.91 -16.15 14.03
CA SER A 48 -5.70 -15.32 13.97
C SER A 48 -4.39 -16.11 13.84
N ASN A 49 -4.41 -17.43 14.07
CA ASN A 49 -3.17 -18.21 14.21
C ASN A 49 -2.37 -18.33 12.90
N ASP A 50 -3.04 -18.33 11.75
CA ASP A 50 -2.41 -18.49 10.44
C ASP A 50 -2.31 -17.17 9.66
N LYS A 51 -2.49 -16.02 10.32
CA LYS A 51 -2.51 -14.69 9.68
C LYS A 51 -1.35 -13.82 10.14
N HIS A 52 -0.82 -13.03 9.21
CA HIS A 52 0.28 -12.11 9.43
C HIS A 52 -0.20 -10.67 9.25
N PHE A 53 -0.63 -10.05 10.34
CA PHE A 53 -1.08 -8.66 10.32
C PHE A 53 0.10 -7.70 10.18
N LYS A 54 -0.09 -6.68 9.36
CA LYS A 54 0.80 -5.55 9.15
C LYS A 54 0.13 -4.27 9.63
N ASP A 55 0.96 -3.28 9.91
CA ASP A 55 0.47 -1.96 10.29
C ASP A 55 -0.31 -1.35 9.11
N GLY A 56 -1.55 -0.94 9.38
CA GLY A 56 -2.46 -0.41 8.35
C GLY A 56 -3.57 -1.37 7.94
N ASP A 57 -3.50 -2.65 8.31
CA ASP A 57 -4.56 -3.62 8.05
C ASP A 57 -5.83 -3.30 8.85
N GLU A 58 -6.99 -3.61 8.26
CA GLU A 58 -8.31 -3.35 8.84
C GLU A 58 -9.05 -4.65 9.15
N PHE A 59 -9.86 -4.62 10.21
CA PHE A 59 -10.67 -5.75 10.65
C PHE A 59 -12.16 -5.47 10.44
N GLY A 60 -12.79 -6.29 9.60
CA GLY A 60 -14.23 -6.28 9.36
C GLY A 60 -14.95 -7.37 10.17
N LEU A 61 -16.26 -7.18 10.37
CA LEU A 61 -17.17 -8.15 11.00
C LEU A 61 -17.94 -8.98 9.97
#